data_AF-A0A0U4P115-F1
#
_entry.id   AF-A0A0U4P115-F1
#
_cell.length_a   1.000
_cell.length_b   1.000
_cell.length_c   1.000
_cell.angle_alpha   90.00
_cell.angle_beta   90.00
_cell.angle_gamma   90.00
#
_symmetry.space_group_name_H-M   'P 1'
#
loop_
_entity.id
_entity.type
_entity.pdbx_description
1 polymer ?
#
loop_
_entity_poly.entity_id
_entity_poly.type
_entity_poly.pdbx_seq_one_letter_code
_entity_poly.pdbx_strand_id
1 'polypeptide(L)'
;MTFTYQPDQDYLLVDLTSGRTAGKLLRGELHIAESCHGEDPRTYACLSDQTLRSTLGDEVGQREGDILTLRRTGIRLRLVPLELACD
;
A
#
# COMPACT_ATOMS: atom_id res chain seq x y z
N MET A 1 -16.29 8.62 -2.13
CA MET A 1 -15.41 8.27 -3.26
C MET A 1 -15.02 6.82 -3.07
N THR A 2 -15.48 5.95 -3.97
CA THR A 2 -15.27 4.51 -3.86
C THR A 2 -13.82 4.19 -4.21
N PHE A 3 -13.21 3.39 -3.36
CA PHE A 3 -11.85 2.89 -3.51
C PHE A 3 -11.82 2.02 -4.77
N THR A 4 -11.01 2.38 -5.77
CA THR A 4 -10.82 1.54 -6.97
C THR A 4 -9.33 1.32 -7.13
N TYR A 5 -8.84 0.20 -6.62
CA TYR A 5 -7.53 -0.31 -7.01
C TYR A 5 -7.66 -1.10 -8.30
N GLN A 6 -6.69 -0.92 -9.18
CA GLN A 6 -6.50 -1.80 -10.32
C GLN A 6 -5.70 -3.01 -9.82
N PRO A 7 -6.30 -4.21 -9.76
CA PRO A 7 -5.62 -5.41 -9.26
C PRO A 7 -4.42 -5.80 -10.15
N ASP A 8 -4.40 -5.34 -11.40
CA ASP A 8 -3.30 -5.61 -12.35
C ASP A 8 -2.14 -4.61 -12.27
N GLN A 9 -2.26 -3.54 -11.45
CA GLN A 9 -1.23 -2.52 -11.32
C GLN A 9 -0.42 -2.71 -10.03
N ASP A 10 0.89 -2.83 -10.19
CA ASP A 10 1.82 -2.80 -9.07
C ASP A 10 2.19 -1.36 -8.69
N TYR A 11 2.29 -1.09 -7.39
CA TYR A 11 2.67 0.22 -6.85
C TYR A 11 3.80 0.10 -5.83
N LEU A 12 4.72 1.05 -5.85
CA LEU A 12 5.62 1.35 -4.76
C LEU A 12 4.89 2.23 -3.72
N LEU A 13 5.11 1.97 -2.44
CA LEU A 13 4.57 2.77 -1.35
C LEU A 13 5.67 3.64 -0.78
N VAL A 14 5.54 4.94 -0.95
CA VAL A 14 6.49 5.93 -0.43
C VAL A 14 5.86 6.65 0.75
N ASP A 15 6.46 6.56 1.94
CA ASP A 15 5.99 7.31 3.09
C ASP A 15 6.12 8.81 2.83
N LEU A 16 5.01 9.55 2.97
CA LEU A 16 4.98 10.99 2.68
C LEU A 16 5.78 11.80 3.71
N THR A 17 5.99 11.27 4.91
CA THR A 17 6.69 11.96 5.99
C THR A 17 8.21 11.92 5.79
N SER A 18 8.73 10.74 5.45
CA SER A 18 10.16 10.46 5.32
C SER A 18 10.67 10.44 3.87
N GLY A 19 9.77 10.36 2.89
CA GLY A 19 10.11 10.19 1.47
C GLY A 19 10.71 8.83 1.13
N ARG A 20 10.69 7.87 2.07
CA ARG A 20 11.30 6.55 1.89
C ARG A 20 10.28 5.52 1.46
N THR A 21 10.75 4.49 0.76
CA THR A 21 9.93 3.32 0.44
C THR A 21 9.54 2.60 1.72
N ALA A 22 8.25 2.58 2.02
CA ALA A 22 7.64 1.88 3.15
C ALA A 22 7.15 0.48 2.76
N GLY A 23 6.97 0.21 1.47
CA GLY A 23 6.43 -1.06 1.03
C GLY A 23 6.08 -1.10 -0.46
N LYS A 24 5.30 -2.11 -0.83
CA LYS A 24 4.81 -2.34 -2.19
C LYS A 24 3.37 -2.86 -2.13
N LEU A 25 2.58 -2.50 -3.12
CA LEU A 25 1.31 -3.15 -3.39
C LEU A 25 1.47 -3.93 -4.70
N LEU A 26 1.43 -5.25 -4.61
CA LEU A 26 1.68 -6.15 -5.75
C LEU A 26 0.43 -6.97 -6.00
N ARG A 27 -0.16 -6.85 -7.20
CA ARG A 27 -1.37 -7.59 -7.57
C ARG A 27 -2.52 -7.55 -6.55
N GLY A 28 -2.67 -6.41 -5.87
CA GLY A 28 -3.65 -6.23 -4.79
C GLY A 28 -3.21 -6.72 -3.41
N GLU A 29 -2.02 -7.31 -3.25
CA GLU A 29 -1.44 -7.67 -1.96
C GLU A 29 -0.57 -6.52 -1.41
N LEU A 30 -0.87 -6.06 -0.21
CA LEU A 30 -0.17 -4.99 0.47
C LEU A 30 0.96 -5.56 1.31
N HIS A 31 2.18 -5.25 0.91
CA HIS A 31 3.40 -5.61 1.60
C HIS A 31 4.03 -4.37 2.22
N ILE A 32 4.06 -4.29 3.54
CA ILE A 32 4.71 -3.20 4.28
C ILE A 32 6.00 -3.74 4.87
N ALA A 33 7.11 -3.04 4.65
CA ALA A 33 8.34 -3.31 5.37
C ALA A 33 8.21 -2.70 6.77
N GLU A 34 8.19 -3.54 7.81
CA GLU A 34 8.04 -3.09 9.19
C GLU A 34 9.25 -2.26 9.67
N SER A 35 10.38 -2.37 8.96
CA SER A 35 11.60 -1.64 9.28
C SER A 35 12.49 -1.45 8.03
N CYS A 36 13.26 -0.35 7.99
CA CYS A 36 14.26 -0.06 6.95
C CYS A 36 15.43 -1.07 6.91
N HIS A 37 15.39 -2.11 7.75
CA HIS A 37 16.50 -3.03 8.01
C HIS A 37 16.43 -4.36 7.25
N GLY A 38 15.55 -4.47 6.26
CA GLY A 38 15.55 -5.63 5.35
C GLY A 38 14.85 -6.85 5.92
N GLU A 39 13.89 -6.69 6.82
CA GLU A 39 12.95 -7.76 7.13
C GLU A 39 12.09 -8.05 5.89
N ASP A 40 11.86 -9.34 5.62
CA ASP A 40 11.02 -9.79 4.51
C ASP A 40 9.66 -9.09 4.56
N PRO A 41 9.23 -8.47 3.44
CA PRO A 41 8.01 -7.69 3.43
C PRO A 41 6.79 -8.62 3.56
N ARG A 42 6.20 -8.66 4.76
CA ARG A 42 5.04 -9.52 5.06
C ARG A 42 3.77 -8.95 4.46
N THR A 43 2.89 -9.83 3.98
CA THR A 43 1.54 -9.46 3.54
C THR A 43 0.77 -8.93 4.75
N TYR A 44 0.52 -7.63 4.75
CA TYR A 44 -0.24 -6.94 5.80
C TYR A 44 -1.74 -6.96 5.51
N ALA A 45 -2.10 -6.86 4.23
CA ALA A 45 -3.49 -6.82 3.78
C ALA A 45 -3.60 -7.26 2.33
N CYS A 46 -4.82 -7.63 1.92
CA CYS A 46 -5.14 -7.99 0.55
C CYS A 46 -6.33 -7.15 0.06
N LEU A 47 -6.35 -6.91 -1.23
CA LEU A 47 -7.44 -6.24 -1.91
C LEU A 47 -8.62 -7.22 -2.03
N SER A 48 -9.75 -6.88 -1.41
CA SER A 48 -11.00 -7.61 -1.48
C SER A 48 -12.13 -6.63 -1.77
N ASP A 49 -12.87 -6.86 -2.86
CA ASP A 49 -14.00 -6.02 -3.28
C ASP A 49 -13.64 -4.53 -3.40
N GLN A 50 -12.46 -4.25 -3.96
CA GLN A 50 -11.92 -2.90 -4.02
C GLN A 50 -11.84 -2.27 -2.61
N THR A 51 -11.34 -3.00 -1.62
CA THR A 51 -11.04 -2.49 -0.28
C THR A 51 -9.83 -3.24 0.25
N LEU A 52 -8.86 -2.53 0.84
CA LEU A 52 -7.71 -3.18 1.47
C LEU A 52 -8.14 -3.72 2.84
N ARG A 53 -8.19 -5.05 2.95
CA ARG A 53 -8.55 -5.75 4.18
C ARG A 53 -7.35 -6.47 4.77
N SER A 54 -7.18 -6.38 6.09
CA SER A 54 -6.19 -7.19 6.80
C SER A 54 -6.48 -8.68 6.61
N THR A 55 -5.51 -9.52 6.96
CA THR A 55 -5.70 -10.97 7.09
C THR A 55 -6.78 -11.35 8.13
N LEU A 56 -7.17 -10.42 8.99
CA LEU A 56 -8.23 -10.57 10.00
C LEU A 56 -9.60 -10.05 9.50
N GLY A 57 -9.66 -9.47 8.29
CA GLY A 57 -10.90 -8.99 7.65
C GLY A 57 -11.23 -7.51 7.87
N ASP A 58 -10.44 -6.81 8.68
CA ASP A 58 -10.61 -5.38 8.97
C ASP A 58 -10.20 -4.51 7.79
N GLU A 59 -10.93 -3.43 7.52
CA GLU A 59 -10.47 -2.42 6.55
C GLU A 59 -9.24 -1.68 7.12
N VAL A 60 -8.11 -1.80 6.43
CA VAL A 60 -6.85 -1.19 6.89
C VAL A 60 -6.46 0.06 6.13
N GLY A 61 -6.99 0.26 4.92
CA GLY A 61 -6.51 1.27 4.00
C GLY A 61 -7.62 2.12 3.41
N GLN A 62 -7.43 3.43 3.43
CA GLN A 62 -8.26 4.39 2.70
C GLN A 62 -7.42 5.07 1.61
N ARG A 63 -7.91 5.09 0.37
CA ARG A 63 -7.23 5.75 -0.75
C ARG A 63 -7.91 7.06 -1.13
N GLU A 64 -7.11 8.10 -1.31
CA GLU A 64 -7.50 9.40 -1.86
C GLU A 64 -6.49 9.79 -2.94
N GLY A 65 -6.91 9.75 -4.22
CA GLY A 65 -6.01 9.98 -5.35
C GLY A 65 -4.88 8.95 -5.41
N ASP A 66 -3.64 9.40 -5.31
CA ASP A 66 -2.43 8.58 -5.21
C ASP A 66 -1.94 8.40 -3.77
N ILE A 67 -2.75 8.71 -2.75
CA ILE A 67 -2.39 8.57 -1.34
C ILE A 67 -3.19 7.45 -0.69
N LEU A 68 -2.50 6.46 -0.12
CA LEU A 68 -3.03 5.44 0.78
C LEU A 68 -2.80 5.86 2.23
N THR A 69 -3.88 6.00 3.00
CA THR A 69 -3.82 6.22 4.45
C THR A 69 -4.15 4.93 5.19
N LEU A 70 -3.23 4.45 6.02
CA LEU A 70 -3.47 3.29 6.88
C LEU A 70 -4.30 3.71 8.09
N ARG A 71 -5.51 3.17 8.24
CA ARG A 71 -6.46 3.57 9.30
C ARG A 71 -5.91 3.31 10.71
N ARG A 72 -5.20 2.20 10.88
CA ARG A 72 -4.71 1.76 12.20
C ARG A 72 -3.58 2.65 12.74
N THR A 73 -2.74 3.19 11.87
CA THR A 73 -1.53 3.94 12.23
C THR A 73 -1.60 5.41 11.83
N GLY A 74 -2.54 5.79 10.96
CA GLY A 74 -2.62 7.13 10.38
C GLY A 74 -1.52 7.43 9.35
N ILE A 75 -0.66 6.46 9.03
CA ILE A 75 0.45 6.64 8.09
C ILE A 75 -0.11 6.91 6.69
N ARG A 76 0.46 7.90 6.00
CA ARG A 76 0.08 8.30 4.65
C ARG A 76 1.20 7.92 3.68
N LEU A 77 0.87 7.04 2.76
CA LEU A 77 1.76 6.45 1.77
C LEU A 77 1.35 6.92 0.39
N ARG A 78 2.30 7.38 -0.42
CA ARG A 78 2.08 7.67 -1.83
C ARG A 78 2.22 6.40 -2.65
N LEU A 79 1.27 6.18 -3.53
CA LEU A 79 1.20 5.08 -4.49
C LEU A 79 1.87 5.52 -5.78
N VAL A 80 3.06 5.00 -6.04
CA VAL A 80 3.81 5.26 -7.27
C VAL A 80 3.70 4.03 -8.16
N PRO A 81 3.05 4.09 -9.34
CA PRO A 81 2.96 2.95 -10.24
C PRO A 81 4.35 2.43 -10.61
N LEU A 82 4.57 1.11 -10.52
CA LEU A 82 5.89 0.53 -10.79
C LEU A 82 6.30 0.68 -12.27
N GLU A 83 5.34 0.76 -13.19
CA GLU A 83 5.60 1.04 -14.61
C GLU A 83 6.28 2.39 -14.86
N LEU A 84 6.15 3.33 -13.92
CA LEU A 84 6.79 4.65 -13.95
C LEU A 84 8.10 4.71 -13.13
N ALA A 85 8.52 3.61 -12.49
CA ALA A 85 9.68 3.58 -11.60
C ALA A 85 10.99 3.14 -12.30
N CYS A 86 10.95 2.89 -13.62
CA CYS A 86 12.14 2.70 -14.45
C CYS A 86 12.34 3.94 -15.34
N ASP A 87 13.14 4.89 -14.86
CA ASP A 87 13.98 5.78 -15.70
C ASP A 87 15.31 6.01 -14.97
#